data_AF-A0A382W6R1-F1
#
_entry.id   AF-A0A382W6R1-F1
#
_cell.length_a   1.000
_cell.length_b   1.000
_cell.length_c   1.000
_cell.angle_alpha   90.00
_cell.angle_beta   90.00
_cell.angle_gamma   90.00
#
_symmetry.space_group_name_H-M   'P 1'
#
loop_
_entity.id
_entity.type
_entity.pdbx_description
1 polymer ?
#
loop_
_entity_poly.entity_id
_entity_poly.type
_entity_poly.pdbx_seq_one_letter_code
_entity_poly.pdbx_strand_id
1 'polypeptide(L)'
;MVKKAPAIPLKDVMAAIDKKDRHFYKRLTPEQKKAFSAWMMMRYCSSVQGKDAANYIYMTNELVNFQFMEVNKHPELQWLLLSACGVGKIQFHPYLKPPNSKKKKNKISEFLYKLYPNSKPEDIELLIKMNTTKDLKALAYDYGYDDKTIKDIFGK
;
A
#
# COMPACT_ATOMS: atom_id res chain seq x y z
N MET A 1 -10.92 19.78 14.86
CA MET A 1 -11.55 18.45 14.68
C MET A 1 -10.84 17.45 15.58
N VAL A 2 -11.51 16.92 16.60
CA VAL A 2 -10.92 15.89 17.48
C VAL A 2 -10.76 14.61 16.64
N LYS A 3 -9.52 14.14 16.44
CA LYS A 3 -9.26 12.86 15.76
C LYS A 3 -9.91 11.75 16.60
N LYS A 4 -10.95 11.11 16.07
CA LYS A 4 -11.57 9.93 16.70
C LYS A 4 -10.49 8.85 16.85
N ALA A 5 -10.33 8.33 18.06
CA ALA A 5 -9.37 7.26 18.33
C ALA A 5 -9.71 6.03 17.46
N PRO A 6 -8.70 5.29 16.96
CA PRO A 6 -8.96 4.05 16.24
C PRO A 6 -9.64 3.04 17.17
N ALA A 7 -10.57 2.24 16.62
CA ALA A 7 -11.28 1.22 17.39
C ALA A 7 -10.33 0.15 17.96
N ILE A 8 -9.26 -0.17 17.22
CA ILE A 8 -8.14 -0.98 17.71
C ILE A 8 -6.84 -0.20 17.48
N PRO A 9 -6.05 0.10 18.51
CA PRO A 9 -4.73 0.69 18.34
C PRO A 9 -3.79 -0.27 17.60
N LEU A 10 -3.17 0.20 16.51
CA LEU A 10 -2.28 -0.63 15.69
C LEU A 10 -1.12 -1.25 16.50
N LYS A 11 -0.56 -0.49 17.45
CA LYS A 11 0.53 -0.95 18.31
C LYS A 11 0.16 -2.23 19.09
N ASP A 12 -1.10 -2.35 19.50
CA ASP A 12 -1.58 -3.47 20.31
C ASP A 12 -1.73 -4.71 19.44
N VAL A 13 -2.18 -4.54 18.19
CA VAL A 13 -2.26 -5.63 17.21
C VAL A 13 -0.87 -6.14 16.85
N MET A 14 0.09 -5.23 16.57
CA MET A 14 1.47 -5.62 16.25
C MET A 14 2.12 -6.35 17.44
N ALA A 15 1.98 -5.82 18.65
CA ALA A 15 2.48 -6.48 19.85
C ALA A 15 1.87 -7.87 20.05
N ALA A 16 0.56 -8.04 19.79
CA ALA A 16 -0.11 -9.33 19.88
C ALA A 16 0.38 -10.33 18.83
N ILE A 17 0.64 -9.89 17.59
CA ILE A 17 1.27 -10.71 16.55
C ILE A 17 2.67 -11.13 16.99
N ASP A 18 3.50 -10.17 17.39
CA ASP A 18 4.89 -10.38 17.81
C ASP A 18 5.00 -11.36 18.97
N LYS A 19 4.07 -11.27 19.92
CA LYS A 19 3.98 -12.16 21.09
C LYS A 19 3.23 -13.47 20.85
N LYS A 20 2.81 -13.73 19.60
CA LYS A 20 2.08 -14.95 19.21
C LYS A 20 0.79 -15.16 20.01
N ASP A 21 0.08 -14.08 20.35
CA ASP A 21 -1.18 -14.17 21.10
C ASP A 21 -2.31 -14.70 20.22
N ARG A 22 -2.45 -16.02 20.19
CA ARG A 22 -3.48 -16.72 19.42
C ARG A 22 -4.92 -16.33 19.83
N HIS A 23 -5.11 -15.79 21.03
CA HIS A 23 -6.44 -15.49 21.58
C HIS A 23 -6.86 -14.04 21.39
N PHE A 24 -5.98 -13.15 20.92
CA PHE A 24 -6.26 -11.73 20.76
C PHE A 24 -7.54 -11.46 19.97
N TYR A 25 -7.71 -12.07 18.78
CA TYR A 25 -8.90 -11.87 17.95
C TYR A 25 -10.20 -12.29 18.63
N LYS A 26 -10.17 -13.35 19.45
CA LYS A 26 -11.35 -13.81 20.20
C LYS A 26 -11.82 -12.76 21.22
N ARG A 27 -10.89 -12.02 21.83
CA ARG A 27 -11.16 -11.00 22.85
C ARG A 27 -11.63 -9.66 22.28
N LEU A 28 -11.58 -9.48 20.96
CA LEU A 28 -12.04 -8.25 20.32
C LEU A 28 -13.57 -8.11 20.40
N THR A 29 -14.05 -6.89 20.65
CA THR A 29 -15.48 -6.55 20.56
C THR A 29 -15.97 -6.64 19.10
N PRO A 30 -17.30 -6.67 18.86
CA PRO A 30 -17.83 -6.65 17.49
C PRO A 30 -17.34 -5.47 16.64
N GLU A 31 -17.27 -4.27 17.24
CA GLU A 31 -16.80 -3.04 16.58
C GLU A 31 -15.32 -3.13 16.24
N GLN A 32 -14.53 -3.72 17.14
CA GLN A 32 -13.11 -3.98 16.93
C GLN A 32 -12.89 -5.00 15.81
N LYS A 33 -13.61 -6.13 15.83
CA LYS A 33 -13.55 -7.14 14.75
C LYS A 33 -13.88 -6.52 13.38
N LYS A 34 -14.85 -5.61 13.32
CA LYS A 34 -15.18 -4.86 12.09
C LYS A 34 -14.06 -3.93 11.64
N ALA A 35 -13.29 -3.37 12.57
CA ALA A 35 -12.15 -2.50 12.27
C ALA A 35 -10.86 -3.26 11.95
N PHE A 36 -10.77 -4.55 12.30
CA PHE A 36 -9.61 -5.39 12.02
C PHE A 36 -9.47 -5.65 10.52
N SER A 37 -8.25 -5.50 10.01
CA SER A 37 -7.92 -5.79 8.60
C SER A 37 -6.69 -6.69 8.55
N ALA A 38 -6.91 -7.99 8.31
CA ALA A 38 -5.83 -8.95 8.14
C ALA A 38 -4.87 -8.55 7.00
N TRP A 39 -5.40 -7.97 5.93
CA TRP A 39 -4.60 -7.48 4.80
C TRP A 39 -3.65 -6.36 5.23
N MET A 40 -4.13 -5.41 6.04
CA MET A 40 -3.26 -4.35 6.56
C MET A 40 -2.19 -4.93 7.48
N MET A 41 -2.54 -5.89 8.35
CA MET A 41 -1.58 -6.52 9.26
C MET A 41 -0.50 -7.30 8.50
N MET A 42 -0.89 -8.06 7.46
CA MET A 42 0.05 -8.76 6.59
C MET A 42 1.12 -7.82 6.04
N ARG A 43 0.72 -6.63 5.55
CA ARG A 43 1.67 -5.63 5.04
C ARG A 43 2.66 -5.17 6.12
N TYR A 44 2.18 -4.90 7.33
CA TYR A 44 3.06 -4.52 8.45
C TYR A 44 4.02 -5.65 8.83
N CYS A 45 3.56 -6.91 8.86
CA CYS A 45 4.41 -8.07 9.10
C CYS A 45 5.51 -8.19 8.04
N SER A 46 5.18 -8.01 6.76
CA SER A 46 6.17 -8.01 5.66
C SER A 46 7.18 -6.86 5.70
N SER A 47 6.99 -5.87 6.57
CA SER A 47 7.85 -4.67 6.65
C SER A 47 8.79 -4.64 7.84
N VAL A 48 8.76 -5.66 8.71
CA VAL A 48 9.62 -5.72 9.90
C VAL A 48 11.07 -5.46 9.53
N GLN A 49 11.73 -4.64 10.34
CA GLN A 49 13.16 -4.34 10.19
C GLN A 49 13.97 -4.91 11.36
N GLY A 50 15.25 -5.14 11.11
CA GLY A 50 16.19 -5.70 12.08
C GLY A 50 16.47 -7.18 11.84
N LYS A 51 17.01 -7.86 12.85
CA LYS A 51 17.56 -9.21 12.72
C LYS A 51 16.52 -10.29 12.35
N ASP A 52 15.25 -10.06 12.68
CA ASP A 52 14.17 -11.01 12.43
C ASP A 52 13.38 -10.71 11.14
N ALA A 53 13.77 -9.68 10.39
CA ALA A 53 13.08 -9.25 9.17
C ALA A 53 12.91 -10.38 8.14
N ALA A 54 13.97 -11.15 7.90
CA ALA A 54 13.94 -12.28 6.96
C ALA A 54 12.92 -13.35 7.38
N ASN A 55 12.85 -13.66 8.68
CA ASN A 55 11.88 -14.61 9.21
C ASN A 55 10.43 -14.10 9.06
N TYR A 56 10.19 -12.82 9.35
CA TYR A 56 8.86 -12.22 9.16
C TYR A 56 8.42 -12.24 7.71
N ILE A 57 9.29 -11.87 6.77
CA ILE A 57 8.97 -11.88 5.34
C ILE A 57 8.65 -13.29 4.87
N TYR A 58 9.49 -14.27 5.22
CA TYR A 58 9.28 -15.68 4.87
C TYR A 58 7.95 -16.19 5.44
N MET A 59 7.76 -16.10 6.75
CA MET A 59 6.56 -16.61 7.42
C MET A 59 5.28 -15.91 6.95
N THR A 60 5.33 -14.60 6.71
CA THR A 60 4.16 -13.86 6.20
C THR A 60 3.81 -14.31 4.79
N ASN A 61 4.80 -14.60 3.94
CA ASN A 61 4.53 -15.12 2.60
C ASN A 61 3.93 -16.52 2.64
N GLU A 62 4.54 -17.43 3.40
CA GLU A 62 4.12 -18.84 3.45
C GLU A 62 2.77 -19.04 4.17
N LEU A 63 2.56 -18.35 5.30
CA LEU A 63 1.38 -18.60 6.14
C LEU A 63 0.20 -17.69 5.80
N VAL A 64 0.45 -16.46 5.35
CA VAL A 64 -0.60 -15.44 5.24
C VAL A 64 -0.87 -15.05 3.80
N ASN A 65 0.17 -14.70 3.04
CA ASN A 65 0.02 -14.21 1.68
C ASN A 65 -0.42 -15.32 0.71
N PHE A 66 0.12 -16.52 0.88
CA PHE A 66 -0.27 -17.69 0.09
C PHE A 66 -1.77 -17.97 0.27
N GLN A 67 -2.51 -17.96 -0.85
CA GLN A 67 -3.97 -18.15 -0.89
C GLN A 67 -4.75 -17.24 0.08
N PHE A 68 -4.24 -16.04 0.38
CA PHE A 68 -4.86 -15.09 1.33
C PHE A 68 -6.37 -14.86 1.09
N MET A 69 -6.78 -14.88 -0.19
CA MET A 69 -8.18 -14.65 -0.58
C MET A 69 -9.10 -15.83 -0.22
N GLU A 70 -8.60 -17.05 -0.19
CA GLU A 70 -9.41 -18.24 0.14
C GLU A 70 -9.79 -18.24 1.62
N VAL A 71 -8.87 -17.79 2.48
CA VAL A 71 -9.09 -17.70 3.94
C VAL A 71 -9.80 -16.42 4.38
N ASN A 72 -10.19 -15.52 3.46
CA ASN A 72 -10.77 -14.22 3.81
C ASN A 72 -12.09 -14.31 4.58
N LYS A 73 -12.85 -15.40 4.41
CA LYS A 73 -14.12 -15.65 5.08
C LYS A 73 -13.94 -16.14 6.52
N HIS A 74 -12.70 -16.42 6.92
CA HIS A 74 -12.33 -16.97 8.22
C HIS A 74 -11.35 -16.01 8.93
N PRO A 75 -11.80 -14.85 9.41
CA PRO A 75 -10.91 -13.82 9.98
C PRO A 75 -10.17 -14.29 11.24
N GLU A 76 -10.73 -15.24 11.99
CA GLU A 76 -10.02 -15.87 13.11
C GLU A 76 -8.87 -16.76 12.63
N LEU A 77 -9.05 -17.50 11.54
CA LEU A 77 -7.96 -18.27 10.92
C LEU A 77 -6.87 -17.31 10.41
N GLN A 78 -7.25 -16.21 9.75
CA GLN A 78 -6.29 -15.19 9.34
C GLN A 78 -5.50 -14.63 10.52
N TRP A 79 -6.14 -14.41 11.68
CA TRP A 79 -5.44 -14.02 12.91
C TRP A 79 -4.45 -15.09 13.38
N LEU A 80 -4.87 -16.36 13.42
CA LEU A 80 -3.99 -17.45 13.85
C LEU A 80 -2.74 -17.55 12.96
N LEU A 81 -2.91 -17.43 11.64
CA LEU A 81 -1.81 -17.39 10.67
C LEU A 81 -0.88 -16.19 10.93
N LEU A 82 -1.43 -14.98 11.11
CA LEU A 82 -0.65 -13.79 11.47
C LEU A 82 0.13 -13.98 12.78
N SER A 83 -0.51 -14.51 13.82
CA SER A 83 0.13 -14.75 15.12
C SER A 83 1.27 -15.78 15.05
N ALA A 84 1.22 -16.69 14.07
CA ALA A 84 2.28 -17.68 13.85
C ALA A 84 3.55 -17.06 13.23
N CYS A 85 3.41 -15.94 12.50
CA CYS A 85 4.55 -15.19 11.94
C CYS A 85 5.44 -14.53 13.00
N GLY A 86 4.90 -14.28 14.20
CA GLY A 86 5.64 -13.62 15.28
C GLY A 86 6.91 -14.37 15.70
N VAL A 87 7.79 -13.69 16.44
CA VAL A 87 9.05 -14.28 16.96
C VAL A 87 9.11 -14.31 18.49
N GLY A 88 8.02 -13.96 19.18
CA GLY A 88 7.90 -13.94 20.65
C GLY A 88 8.40 -12.66 21.32
N LYS A 89 8.85 -11.67 20.55
CA LYS A 89 9.41 -10.39 21.03
C LYS A 89 8.99 -9.26 20.10
N ILE A 90 8.79 -8.07 20.68
CA ILE A 90 8.34 -6.88 19.95
C ILE A 90 9.33 -6.55 18.83
N GLN A 91 8.78 -6.25 17.66
CA GLN A 91 9.51 -5.85 16.46
C GLN A 91 9.17 -4.41 16.06
N PHE A 92 10.07 -3.79 15.29
CA PHE A 92 9.79 -2.51 14.67
C PHE A 92 9.09 -2.73 13.32
N HIS A 93 7.81 -2.32 13.25
CA HIS A 93 7.00 -2.31 12.05
C HIS A 93 6.92 -0.88 11.50
N PRO A 94 7.68 -0.52 10.45
CA PRO A 94 7.63 0.82 9.88
C PRO A 94 6.24 1.12 9.29
N TYR A 95 5.87 2.40 9.29
CA TYR A 95 4.64 2.83 8.63
C TYR A 95 4.72 2.57 7.13
N LEU A 96 3.74 1.82 6.60
CA LEU A 96 3.57 1.62 5.18
C LEU A 96 2.44 2.51 4.66
N LYS A 97 2.80 3.45 3.79
CA LYS A 97 1.81 4.21 3.03
C LYS A 97 1.06 3.25 2.11
N PRO A 98 -0.28 3.18 2.16
CA PRO A 98 -1.04 2.41 1.19
C PRO A 98 -0.71 2.89 -0.23
N PRO A 99 -0.59 1.99 -1.22
CA PRO A 99 -0.39 2.39 -2.60
C PRO A 99 -1.52 3.35 -3.00
N ASN A 100 -1.15 4.52 -3.50
CA ASN A 100 -2.11 5.54 -3.88
C ASN A 100 -2.31 5.46 -5.40
N SER A 101 -3.32 4.71 -5.83
CA SER A 101 -3.66 4.56 -7.25
C SER A 101 -4.32 5.81 -7.87
N LYS A 102 -4.36 6.95 -7.16
CA LYS A 102 -4.93 8.18 -7.70
C LYS A 102 -4.05 8.73 -8.81
N LYS A 103 -4.59 8.76 -10.03
CA LYS A 103 -4.02 9.51 -11.16
C LYS A 103 -3.76 10.96 -10.73
N LYS A 104 -2.53 11.44 -10.92
CA LYS A 104 -2.21 12.87 -10.77
C LYS A 104 -2.97 13.64 -11.86
N LYS A 105 -3.64 14.72 -11.47
CA LYS A 105 -4.44 15.58 -12.36
C LYS A 105 -3.70 16.85 -12.79
N ASN A 106 -2.38 16.76 -13.01
CA ASN A 106 -1.65 17.89 -13.59
C ASN A 106 -1.73 17.81 -15.12
N LYS A 107 -1.64 18.96 -15.80
CA LYS A 107 -1.85 19.06 -17.24
C LYS A 107 -0.96 18.11 -18.06
N ILE A 108 0.31 17.97 -17.65
CA ILE A 108 1.27 17.07 -18.31
C ILE A 108 0.85 15.60 -18.14
N SER A 109 0.43 15.18 -16.95
CA SER A 109 -0.05 13.80 -16.74
C SER A 109 -1.32 13.54 -17.54
N GLU A 110 -2.26 14.50 -17.58
CA GLU A 110 -3.49 14.38 -18.36
C GLU A 110 -3.23 14.27 -19.86
N PHE A 111 -2.29 15.03 -20.39
CA PHE A 111 -1.78 14.86 -21.75
C PHE A 111 -1.27 13.44 -21.99
N LEU A 112 -0.39 12.93 -21.11
CA LEU A 112 0.16 11.59 -21.25
C LEU A 112 -0.88 10.47 -21.05
N TYR A 113 -1.89 10.65 -20.20
CA TYR A 113 -2.99 9.70 -20.07
C TYR A 113 -3.87 9.65 -21.32
N LYS A 114 -3.97 10.74 -22.09
CA LYS A 114 -4.67 10.72 -23.39
C LYS A 114 -3.91 9.90 -24.41
N LEU A 115 -2.57 10.00 -24.42
CA LEU A 115 -1.72 9.23 -25.33
C LEU A 115 -1.61 7.76 -24.92
N TYR A 116 -1.52 7.50 -23.61
CA TYR A 116 -1.33 6.17 -23.04
C TYR A 116 -2.42 5.84 -22.01
N PRO A 117 -3.65 5.55 -22.47
CA PRO A 117 -4.82 5.40 -21.59
C PRO A 117 -4.72 4.22 -20.60
N ASN A 118 -3.98 3.18 -20.98
CA ASN A 118 -3.82 1.95 -20.20
C ASN A 118 -2.59 1.97 -19.27
N SER A 119 -1.81 3.06 -19.27
CA SER A 119 -0.62 3.17 -18.41
C SER A 119 -0.99 3.36 -16.94
N LYS A 120 -0.18 2.77 -16.05
CA LYS A 120 -0.33 2.98 -14.61
C LYS A 120 0.12 4.41 -14.25
N PRO A 121 -0.46 5.02 -13.19
CA PRO A 121 -0.05 6.35 -12.75
C PRO A 121 1.46 6.46 -12.46
N GLU A 122 2.05 5.40 -11.92
CA GLU A 122 3.49 5.32 -11.61
C GLU A 122 4.34 5.34 -12.88
N ASP A 123 3.89 4.69 -13.95
CA ASP A 123 4.59 4.64 -15.24
C ASP A 123 4.55 6.02 -15.92
N ILE A 124 3.41 6.73 -15.85
CA ILE A 124 3.31 8.12 -16.34
C ILE A 124 4.21 9.05 -15.53
N GLU A 125 4.26 8.90 -14.20
CA GLU A 125 5.15 9.70 -13.37
C GLU A 125 6.63 9.42 -13.68
N LEU A 126 6.98 8.15 -13.93
CA LEU A 126 8.32 7.76 -14.34
C LEU A 126 8.68 8.36 -15.71
N LEU A 127 7.76 8.27 -16.68
CA LEU A 127 7.93 8.85 -18.01
C LEU A 127 8.20 10.36 -17.93
N ILE A 128 7.45 11.09 -17.09
CA ILE A 128 7.67 12.53 -16.86
C ILE A 128 9.06 12.78 -16.25
N LYS A 129 9.50 11.97 -15.28
CA LYS A 129 10.79 12.14 -14.62
C LYS A 129 11.98 11.83 -15.53
N MET A 130 11.82 10.88 -16.45
CA MET A 130 12.88 10.46 -17.36
C MET A 130 13.06 11.40 -18.56
N ASN A 131 12.08 12.25 -18.85
CA ASN A 131 12.10 13.14 -20.01
C ASN A 131 12.26 14.60 -19.59
N THR A 132 12.88 15.41 -20.43
CA THR A 132 12.87 16.86 -20.23
C THR A 132 11.55 17.46 -20.72
N THR A 133 11.22 18.66 -20.25
CA THR A 133 10.06 19.41 -20.77
C THR A 133 10.15 19.65 -22.28
N LYS A 134 11.38 19.73 -22.84
CA LYS A 134 11.57 19.90 -24.27
C LYS A 134 11.14 18.63 -25.03
N ASP A 135 11.50 17.46 -24.52
CA ASP A 135 11.16 16.18 -25.14
C ASP A 135 9.65 15.93 -25.11
N LEU A 136 8.99 16.26 -24.00
CA LEU A 136 7.54 16.13 -23.89
C LEU A 136 6.77 17.13 -24.77
N LYS A 137 7.34 18.32 -25.03
CA LYS A 137 6.78 19.28 -26.00
C LYS A 137 6.95 18.79 -27.43
N ALA A 138 8.10 18.21 -27.77
CA ALA A 138 8.33 17.58 -29.08
C ALA A 138 7.34 16.43 -29.29
N LEU A 139 7.14 15.59 -28.28
CA LEU A 139 6.11 14.54 -28.31
C LEU A 139 4.71 15.11 -28.58
N ALA A 140 4.33 16.21 -27.92
CA ALA A 140 3.03 16.83 -28.19
C ALA A 140 2.92 17.35 -29.64
N TYR A 141 3.99 17.93 -30.17
CA TYR A 141 4.06 18.39 -31.55
C TYR A 141 3.93 17.24 -32.55
N ASP A 142 4.64 16.13 -32.33
CA ASP A 142 4.59 14.92 -33.17
C ASP A 142 3.19 14.29 -33.19
N TYR A 143 2.42 14.44 -32.11
CA TYR A 143 1.02 14.02 -32.01
C TYR A 143 0.03 15.06 -32.55
N GLY A 144 0.50 16.13 -33.18
CA GLY A 144 -0.32 17.12 -33.89
C GLY A 144 -0.97 18.18 -33.00
N TYR A 145 -0.45 18.43 -31.80
CA TYR A 145 -0.94 19.51 -30.95
C TYR A 145 -0.43 20.87 -31.46
N ASP A 146 -1.31 21.88 -31.45
CA ASP A 146 -0.96 23.24 -31.84
C ASP A 146 -0.21 23.99 -30.73
N ASP A 147 0.56 25.01 -31.12
CA ASP A 147 1.41 25.78 -30.21
C ASP A 147 0.66 26.37 -29.00
N LYS A 148 -0.62 26.75 -29.18
CA LYS A 148 -1.45 27.27 -28.08
C LYS A 148 -1.73 26.19 -27.06
N THR A 149 -2.07 24.98 -27.51
CA THR A 149 -2.33 23.85 -26.61
C THR A 149 -1.05 23.35 -25.95
N ILE A 150 0.07 23.30 -26.66
CA ILE A 150 1.39 22.97 -26.08
C ILE A 150 1.76 23.99 -24.99
N LYS A 151 1.53 25.28 -25.23
CA LYS A 151 1.76 26.33 -24.23
C LYS A 151 0.82 26.21 -23.04
N ASP A 152 -0.42 25.77 -23.22
CA ASP A 152 -1.34 25.53 -22.10
C ASP A 152 -0.89 24.35 -21.22
N ILE A 153 -0.42 23.25 -21.83
CA ILE A 153 -0.01 22.02 -21.13
C ILE A 153 1.32 22.22 -20.39
N PHE A 154 2.28 22.90 -21.01
CA PHE A 154 3.67 23.00 -20.53
C PHE A 154 4.14 24.43 -20.18
N GLY A 155 3.25 25.43 -20.29
CA GLY A 155 3.52 26.79 -19.83
C GLY A 155 3.64 26.84 -18.32
N LYS A 156 4.48 27.75 -17.82
CA LYS A 156 4.59 28.04 -16.38
C LYS A 156 3.23 28.35 -15.78
#